data_AF-A0AAU8FMM4-F1
#
_entry.id   AF-A0AAU8FMM4-F1
#
_cell.length_a   1.000
_cell.length_b   1.000
_cell.length_c   1.000
_cell.angle_alpha   90.00
_cell.angle_beta   90.00
_cell.angle_gamma   90.00
#
_symmetry.space_group_name_H-M   'P 1'
#
loop_
_entity.id
_entity.type
_entity.pdbx_description
1 polymer ?
#
loop_
_entity_poly.entity_id
_entity_poly.type
_entity_poly.pdbx_seq_one_letter_code
_entity_poly.pdbx_strand_id
1 'polypeptide(L)'
;MTKAALAYAAAWSPDPSRPPFYTAPIVENGKLNPAAEIKWNANMPLTSIDQYITNLKQMKGIGFDAGDRDQPIAANIKILHQVLDNYKIEHFYEEYQGDHINKIGERIETKMLPFFSKNLAFKR
;
A
#
# COMPACT_ATOMS: atom_id res chain seq x y z
N MET A 1 17.51 -7.89 -9.75
CA MET A 1 16.28 -7.13 -9.45
C MET A 1 15.21 -8.12 -9.03
N THR A 2 14.48 -7.88 -7.93
CA THR A 2 13.38 -8.76 -7.52
C THR A 2 12.16 -8.54 -8.44
N LYS A 3 11.22 -9.49 -8.47
CA LYS A 3 9.95 -9.32 -9.21
C LYS A 3 9.18 -8.08 -8.75
N ALA A 4 9.19 -7.81 -7.44
CA ALA A 4 8.58 -6.61 -6.86
C ALA A 4 9.26 -5.32 -7.36
N ALA A 5 10.60 -5.25 -7.36
CA ALA A 5 11.31 -4.07 -7.84
C ALA A 5 11.05 -3.79 -9.33
N LEU A 6 10.89 -4.85 -10.14
CA LEU A 6 10.51 -4.68 -11.55
C LEU A 6 9.07 -4.16 -11.70
N ALA A 7 8.12 -4.67 -10.90
CA ALA A 7 6.74 -4.20 -10.90
C ALA A 7 6.65 -2.72 -10.47
N TYR A 8 7.39 -2.32 -9.42
CA TYR A 8 7.49 -0.92 -9.02
C TYR A 8 8.10 -0.04 -10.14
N ALA A 9 9.15 -0.52 -10.80
CA ALA A 9 9.75 0.21 -11.92
C ALA A 9 8.76 0.38 -13.08
N ALA A 10 7.97 -0.65 -13.38
CA ALA A 10 6.95 -0.59 -14.43
C ALA A 10 5.82 0.40 -14.09
N ALA A 11 5.41 0.46 -12.82
CA ALA A 11 4.35 1.35 -12.38
C ALA A 11 4.81 2.81 -12.29
N TRP A 12 6.02 3.06 -11.78
CA TRP A 12 6.42 4.41 -11.32
C TRP A 12 7.61 5.00 -12.07
N SER A 13 8.36 4.20 -12.81
CA SER A 13 9.45 4.69 -13.65
C SER A 13 9.49 3.99 -15.02
N PRO A 14 8.36 3.94 -15.76
CA PRO A 14 8.36 3.38 -17.11
C PRO A 14 9.30 4.19 -18.01
N ASP A 15 9.99 3.49 -18.91
CA ASP A 15 10.90 4.06 -19.89
C ASP A 15 10.81 3.27 -21.21
N PRO A 16 10.01 3.75 -22.18
CA PRO A 16 9.82 3.11 -23.47
C PRO A 16 11.11 2.97 -24.30
N SER A 17 12.17 3.69 -23.96
CA SER A 17 13.45 3.62 -24.67
C SER A 17 14.35 2.48 -24.19
N ARG A 18 13.96 1.75 -23.12
CA ARG A 18 14.80 0.76 -22.43
C ARG A 18 14.25 -0.68 -22.52
N PRO A 19 14.33 -1.36 -23.67
CA PRO A 19 13.95 -2.78 -23.76
C PRO A 19 14.86 -3.67 -22.88
N PRO A 20 14.42 -4.89 -22.49
CA PRO A 20 13.14 -5.51 -22.84
C PRO A 20 12.00 -5.17 -21.88
N PHE A 21 12.32 -4.58 -20.72
CA PHE A 21 11.34 -4.35 -19.67
C PHE A 21 10.68 -2.98 -19.74
N TYR A 22 11.27 -2.04 -20.47
CA TYR A 22 10.77 -0.68 -20.66
C TYR A 22 10.60 0.07 -19.33
N THR A 23 11.60 -0.02 -18.45
CA THR A 23 11.61 0.62 -17.14
C THR A 23 12.99 1.21 -16.82
N ALA A 24 13.01 2.32 -16.07
CA ALA A 24 14.19 2.85 -15.43
C ALA A 24 14.27 2.29 -13.99
N PRO A 25 15.31 1.54 -13.63
CA PRO A 25 15.40 0.92 -12.32
C PRO A 25 15.79 1.92 -11.23
N ILE A 26 15.32 1.71 -10.00
CA ILE A 26 15.73 2.55 -8.85
C ILE A 26 17.21 2.34 -8.47
N VAL A 27 17.77 1.16 -8.76
CA VAL A 27 19.21 0.88 -8.65
C VAL A 27 19.74 0.46 -10.01
N GLU A 28 20.76 1.16 -10.48
CA GLU A 28 21.45 0.92 -11.74
C GLU A 28 22.95 0.79 -11.49
N ASN A 29 23.55 -0.34 -11.91
CA ASN A 29 24.99 -0.62 -11.72
C ASN A 29 25.47 -0.46 -10.27
N GLY A 30 24.63 -0.87 -9.31
CA GLY A 30 24.92 -0.77 -7.87
C GLY A 30 24.79 0.64 -7.29
N LYS A 31 24.35 1.63 -8.08
CA LYS A 31 24.10 3.00 -7.63
C LYS A 31 22.61 3.32 -7.69
N LEU A 32 22.16 4.15 -6.75
CA LEU A 32 20.82 4.70 -6.77
C LEU A 32 20.63 5.56 -8.03
N ASN A 33 19.48 5.43 -8.69
CA ASN A 33 19.06 6.29 -9.78
C ASN A 33 18.15 7.39 -9.19
N PRO A 34 18.64 8.63 -9.03
CA PRO A 34 17.88 9.69 -8.35
C PRO A 34 16.58 10.03 -9.09
N ALA A 35 16.57 9.95 -10.42
CA ALA A 35 15.38 10.26 -11.21
C ALA A 35 14.29 9.20 -11.01
N ALA A 36 14.66 7.92 -10.91
CA ALA A 36 13.71 6.86 -10.59
C ALA A 36 13.25 6.96 -9.13
N GLU A 37 14.16 7.23 -8.18
CA GLU A 37 13.84 7.40 -6.76
C GLU A 37 12.81 8.51 -6.52
N ILE A 38 13.01 9.69 -7.13
CA ILE A 38 12.05 10.81 -7.02
C ILE A 38 10.67 10.37 -7.50
N LYS A 39 10.58 9.67 -8.64
CA LYS A 39 9.31 9.18 -9.16
C LYS A 39 8.67 8.15 -8.23
N TRP A 40 9.45 7.23 -7.68
CA TRP A 40 8.94 6.21 -6.76
C TRP A 40 8.41 6.86 -5.48
N ASN A 41 9.18 7.75 -4.86
CA ASN A 41 8.78 8.45 -3.65
C ASN A 41 7.51 9.29 -3.86
N ALA A 42 7.36 9.94 -5.02
CA ALA A 42 6.16 10.71 -5.36
C ALA A 42 4.88 9.85 -5.50
N ASN A 43 5.01 8.54 -5.70
CA ASN A 43 3.89 7.61 -5.85
C ASN A 43 3.70 6.67 -4.64
N MET A 44 4.56 6.76 -3.62
CA MET A 44 4.39 5.97 -2.39
C MET A 44 3.24 6.54 -1.55
N PRO A 45 2.22 5.72 -1.20
CA PRO A 45 1.03 6.22 -0.51
C PRO A 45 1.32 7.01 0.77
N LEU A 46 2.24 6.52 1.60
CA LEU A 46 2.61 7.17 2.86
C LEU A 46 3.33 8.51 2.66
N THR A 47 4.04 8.71 1.55
CA THR A 47 4.73 9.98 1.26
C THR A 47 3.75 11.08 0.85
N SER A 48 2.67 10.70 0.16
CA SER A 48 1.68 11.66 -0.35
C SER A 48 0.40 11.75 0.49
N ILE A 49 0.26 10.95 1.55
CA ILE A 49 -1.02 10.77 2.27
C ILE A 49 -1.61 12.08 2.81
N ASP A 50 -0.77 12.98 3.31
CA ASP A 50 -1.20 14.28 3.86
C ASP A 50 -1.95 15.12 2.81
N GLN A 51 -1.58 15.00 1.54
CA GLN A 51 -2.21 15.72 0.43
C GLN A 51 -3.64 15.20 0.15
N TYR A 52 -3.95 13.98 0.57
CA TYR A 52 -5.22 13.30 0.29
C TYR A 52 -6.13 13.16 1.50
N ILE A 53 -5.80 13.75 2.65
CA ILE A 53 -6.60 13.62 3.90
C ILE A 53 -8.06 14.04 3.68
N THR A 54 -8.31 15.11 2.94
CA THR A 54 -9.68 15.57 2.62
C THR A 54 -10.45 14.54 1.80
N ASN A 55 -9.79 13.81 0.91
CA ASN A 55 -10.40 12.73 0.13
C ASN A 55 -10.63 11.49 1.00
N LEU A 56 -9.66 11.12 1.83
CA LEU A 56 -9.76 9.98 2.74
C LEU A 56 -10.92 10.14 3.74
N LYS A 57 -11.16 11.37 4.24
CA LYS A 57 -12.32 11.69 5.10
C LYS A 57 -13.69 11.47 4.42
N GLN A 58 -13.74 11.42 3.10
CA GLN A 58 -14.99 11.21 2.35
C GLN A 58 -15.28 9.74 2.09
N MET A 59 -14.31 8.85 2.32
CA MET A 59 -14.49 7.42 2.11
C MET A 59 -15.53 6.86 3.09
N LYS A 60 -16.37 5.92 2.63
CA LYS A 60 -17.38 5.26 3.47
C LYS A 60 -16.77 4.36 4.54
N GLY A 61 -15.53 3.93 4.33
CA GLY A 61 -14.75 3.16 5.28
C GLY A 61 -13.37 2.88 4.71
N ILE A 62 -12.40 2.75 5.61
CA ILE A 62 -11.03 2.34 5.29
C ILE A 62 -10.71 1.15 6.20
N GLY A 63 -10.22 0.05 5.62
CA GLY A 63 -9.85 -1.15 6.35
C GLY A 63 -8.60 -1.77 5.75
N PHE A 64 -7.64 -2.14 6.60
CA PHE A 64 -6.39 -2.76 6.18
C PHE A 64 -5.81 -3.64 7.30
N ASP A 65 -5.12 -4.70 6.91
CA ASP A 65 -4.47 -5.64 7.83
C ASP A 65 -3.15 -6.18 7.24
N ALA A 66 -2.31 -6.76 8.10
CA ALA A 66 -1.13 -7.50 7.68
C ALA A 66 -0.74 -8.57 8.71
N GLY A 67 -0.07 -9.61 8.21
CA GLY A 67 0.59 -10.60 9.05
C GLY A 67 1.81 -10.00 9.77
N ASP A 68 1.96 -10.27 11.06
CA ASP A 68 3.05 -9.77 11.90
C ASP A 68 4.46 -10.20 11.44
N ARG A 69 4.59 -11.30 10.68
CA ARG A 69 5.89 -11.72 10.08
C ARG A 69 6.15 -11.11 8.71
N ASP A 70 5.22 -10.36 8.13
CA ASP A 70 5.44 -9.56 6.92
C ASP A 70 6.03 -8.19 7.28
N GLN A 71 7.24 -8.22 7.84
CA GLN A 71 7.86 -7.09 8.54
C GLN A 71 7.80 -5.75 7.77
N PRO A 72 8.09 -5.68 6.44
CA PRO A 72 8.01 -4.42 5.71
C PRO A 72 6.58 -3.88 5.61
N ILE A 73 5.58 -4.73 5.40
CA ILE A 73 4.19 -4.29 5.23
C ILE A 73 3.57 -4.01 6.60
N ALA A 74 3.80 -4.86 7.60
CA ALA A 74 3.35 -4.67 8.98
C ALA A 74 3.82 -3.30 9.54
N ALA A 75 5.10 -2.98 9.37
CA ALA A 75 5.63 -1.67 9.79
C ALA A 75 4.96 -0.50 9.07
N ASN A 76 4.72 -0.61 7.76
CA ASN A 76 4.10 0.47 6.98
C ASN A 76 2.62 0.66 7.30
N ILE A 77 1.85 -0.40 7.51
CA ILE A 77 0.43 -0.27 7.87
C ILE A 77 0.27 0.31 9.28
N LYS A 78 1.24 0.11 10.18
CA LYS A 78 1.27 0.76 11.48
C LYS A 78 1.46 2.28 11.38
N ILE A 79 2.32 2.73 10.46
CA ILE A 79 2.48 4.16 10.15
C ILE A 79 1.18 4.70 9.55
N LEU A 80 0.56 3.98 8.61
CA LEU A 80 -0.74 4.37 8.04
C LEU A 80 -1.80 4.56 9.12
N HIS A 81 -1.93 3.59 10.04
CA HIS A 81 -2.83 3.67 11.19
C HIS A 81 -2.59 4.93 12.02
N GLN A 82 -1.33 5.20 12.40
CA GLN A 82 -0.98 6.40 13.18
C GLN A 82 -1.34 7.70 12.47
N VAL A 83 -1.09 7.80 11.16
CA VAL A 83 -1.43 8.98 10.37
C VAL A 83 -2.95 9.19 10.35
N LEU A 84 -3.72 8.15 10.04
CA LEU A 84 -5.18 8.23 9.99
C LEU A 84 -5.78 8.59 11.37
N ASP A 85 -5.25 8.03 12.45
CA ASP A 85 -5.64 8.35 13.82
C ASP A 85 -5.36 9.82 14.16
N ASN A 86 -4.17 10.32 13.82
CA ASN A 86 -3.80 11.72 14.06
C ASN A 86 -4.74 12.70 13.35
N TYR A 87 -5.18 12.37 12.13
CA TYR A 87 -6.17 13.15 11.38
C TYR A 87 -7.63 12.89 11.76
N LYS A 88 -7.87 11.99 12.72
CA LYS A 88 -9.18 11.54 13.19
C LYS A 88 -10.05 10.99 12.06
N ILE A 89 -9.44 10.17 11.20
CA ILE A 89 -10.12 9.45 10.11
C ILE A 89 -10.51 8.08 10.64
N GLU A 90 -11.80 7.76 10.65
CA GLU A 90 -12.28 6.44 11.07
C GLU A 90 -11.76 5.35 10.13
N HIS A 91 -11.14 4.31 10.70
CA HIS A 91 -10.60 3.19 9.94
C HIS A 91 -10.49 1.93 10.81
N PHE A 92 -10.32 0.79 10.14
CA PHE A 92 -10.07 -0.50 10.78
C PHE A 92 -8.64 -0.95 10.47
N TYR A 93 -7.92 -1.33 11.52
CA TYR A 93 -6.53 -1.76 11.47
C TYR A 93 -6.35 -3.04 12.28
N GLU A 94 -5.61 -4.00 11.74
CA GLU A 94 -5.22 -5.21 12.49
C GLU A 94 -3.87 -5.75 12.01
N GLU A 95 -2.95 -5.97 12.96
CA GLU A 95 -1.83 -6.88 12.78
C GLU A 95 -2.24 -8.25 13.34
N TYR A 96 -2.10 -9.31 12.55
CA TYR A 96 -2.48 -10.67 12.96
C TYR A 96 -1.29 -11.62 12.91
N GLN A 97 -1.33 -12.69 13.71
CA GLN A 97 -0.29 -13.72 13.66
C GLN A 97 -0.29 -14.39 12.28
N GLY A 98 0.69 -14.08 11.44
CA GLY A 98 0.60 -14.33 10.01
C GLY A 98 1.90 -14.07 9.26
N ASP A 99 1.87 -14.20 7.95
CA ASP A 99 2.93 -13.78 7.02
C ASP A 99 2.28 -13.15 5.78
N HIS A 100 3.07 -12.87 4.74
CA HIS A 100 2.59 -12.20 3.53
C HIS A 100 1.46 -12.93 2.79
N ILE A 101 1.35 -14.26 2.93
CA ILE A 101 0.49 -15.09 2.08
C ILE A 101 -0.40 -16.08 2.82
N ASN A 102 -0.21 -16.28 4.13
CA ASN A 102 -1.04 -17.18 4.91
C ASN A 102 -2.37 -16.53 5.34
N LYS A 103 -3.35 -17.38 5.66
CA LYS A 103 -4.68 -17.00 6.18
C LYS A 103 -5.53 -16.13 5.26
N ILE A 104 -5.14 -15.86 4.01
CA ILE A 104 -5.89 -14.99 3.10
C ILE A 104 -7.38 -15.36 2.99
N GLY A 105 -7.70 -16.66 2.82
CA GLY A 105 -9.09 -17.11 2.78
C GLY A 105 -9.87 -16.82 4.06
N GLU A 106 -9.28 -17.12 5.22
CA GLU A 106 -9.85 -16.83 6.54
C GLU A 106 -10.06 -15.32 6.74
N ARG A 107 -9.10 -14.48 6.35
CA ARG A 107 -9.21 -13.01 6.46
C ARG A 107 -10.28 -12.46 5.54
N ILE A 108 -10.42 -12.98 4.32
CA ILE A 108 -11.50 -12.59 3.40
C ILE A 108 -12.86 -12.87 4.04
N GLU A 109 -13.06 -14.09 4.53
CA GLU A 109 -14.33 -14.52 5.11
C GLU A 109 -14.67 -13.78 6.41
N THR A 110 -13.72 -13.66 7.32
CA THR A 110 -13.98 -13.20 8.70
C THR A 110 -13.77 -11.71 8.91
N LYS A 111 -13.09 -11.01 7.99
CA LYS A 111 -12.74 -9.58 8.13
C LYS A 111 -13.21 -8.74 6.95
N MET A 112 -12.77 -9.07 5.74
CA MET A 112 -13.06 -8.26 4.55
C MET A 112 -14.57 -8.23 4.22
N LEU A 113 -15.21 -9.39 4.09
CA LEU A 113 -16.64 -9.46 3.74
C LEU A 113 -17.53 -8.80 4.82
N PRO A 114 -17.32 -9.02 6.13
CA PRO A 114 -18.03 -8.30 7.17
C PRO A 114 -17.79 -6.78 7.14
N PHE A 115 -16.55 -6.34 6.88
CA PHE A 115 -16.22 -4.91 6.76
C PHE A 115 -17.06 -4.25 5.66
N PHE A 116 -17.14 -4.84 4.47
CA PHE A 116 -17.98 -4.29 3.40
C PHE A 116 -19.47 -4.39 3.72
N SER A 117 -19.91 -5.48 4.32
CA SER A 117 -21.31 -5.66 4.71
C SER A 117 -21.77 -4.58 5.70
N LYS A 118 -20.89 -4.16 6.62
CA LYS A 118 -21.15 -3.08 7.58
C LYS A 118 -21.13 -1.70 6.94
N ASN A 119 -20.12 -1.41 6.10
CA ASN A 119 -19.84 -0.05 5.63
C ASN A 119 -20.51 0.30 4.29
N LEU A 120 -20.89 -0.69 3.50
CA LEU A 120 -21.60 -0.53 2.21
C LEU A 120 -23.06 -0.99 2.28
N ALA A 121 -23.64 -1.11 3.47
CA ALA A 121 -25.08 -1.32 3.61
C ALA A 121 -25.83 -0.07 3.13
N PHE A 122 -26.38 -0.13 1.92
CA PHE A 122 -27.21 0.94 1.38
C PHE A 122 -28.63 0.78 1.92
N LYS A 123 -29.19 1.88 2.44
CA LYS A 123 -30.65 1.94 2.66
C LYS A 123 -31.31 1.85 1.29
N ARG A 124 -32.22 0.89 1.12
CA ARG A 124 -33.11 0.82 -0.05
C ARG A 124 -34.15 1.92 0.02
#